data_AF-A0AAD7GR40-F1
#
_entry.id   AF-A0AAD7GR40-F1
#
_cell.length_a   1.000
_cell.length_b   1.000
_cell.length_c   1.000
_cell.angle_alpha   90.00
_cell.angle_beta   90.00
_cell.angle_gamma   90.00
#
_symmetry.space_group_name_H-M   'P 1'
#
loop_
_entity.id
_entity.type
_entity.pdbx_description
1 polymer ?
#
loop_
_entity_poly.entity_id
_entity_poly.type
_entity_poly.pdbx_seq_one_letter_code
_entity_poly.pdbx_strand_id
1 'polypeptide(L)'
;MVLQSKRVNLENAPPAFAAFHTTHSSTIKSIGSRIRSSIHDPNRRRKARTAHTSKYATDQKRRSKNKSPPTTLQFDVTSVSAPPPQIADVEMRDVEVQPSLTTKTYKLPRELLRPAFQEISPKTLSTFEPELGGEDLPDIEYIRDVMEELGPGLLRAAVSVVADPPKDALPKEIAITVNDHSDYPPPTHMLAIHTRASTDASGNARRQVTLVPAHSVILALYCARLPKFPAPPSTPAYISEDRTQLIVPVQPFCIPSPATYSFLSTFLYTKRTDILLKSLFPCPPPPKLEDDRTLIPAFAGRLAVTYTSQALLLHINSVYGLWQNACLLGIFVEELWDTIDLAWEVLLTAMAISAGTPHLMLKRPSSPPPAVASTSEVASTPDPESGASTPTP
;
A
#
# COMPACT_ATOMS: atom_id res chain seq x y z
N MET A 1 -33.24 -85.72 -4.23
CA MET A 1 -32.40 -84.57 -3.81
C MET A 1 -32.17 -83.70 -5.03
N VAL A 2 -32.95 -82.62 -5.15
CA VAL A 2 -32.96 -81.68 -6.27
C VAL A 2 -32.46 -80.35 -5.71
N LEU A 3 -31.34 -79.83 -6.24
CA LEU A 3 -30.80 -78.52 -5.87
C LEU A 3 -31.24 -77.49 -6.91
N GLN A 4 -32.03 -76.52 -6.46
CA GLN A 4 -32.54 -75.42 -7.27
C GLN A 4 -31.53 -74.27 -7.35
N SER A 5 -31.27 -73.83 -8.58
CA SER A 5 -30.50 -72.65 -8.93
C SER A 5 -31.28 -71.36 -8.62
N LYS A 6 -30.68 -70.44 -7.85
CA LYS A 6 -31.14 -69.06 -7.70
C LYS A 6 -30.48 -68.17 -8.76
N ARG A 7 -31.29 -67.62 -9.67
CA ARG A 7 -30.91 -66.49 -10.54
C ARG A 7 -30.97 -65.20 -9.72
N VAL A 8 -29.95 -64.35 -9.84
CA VAL A 8 -29.92 -63.00 -9.27
C VAL A 8 -30.23 -62.02 -10.39
N ASN A 9 -31.24 -61.17 -10.17
CA ASN A 9 -31.68 -60.12 -11.09
C ASN A 9 -30.63 -59.00 -11.16
N LEU A 10 -30.28 -58.60 -12.40
CA LEU A 10 -29.22 -57.65 -12.76
C LEU A 10 -29.80 -56.36 -13.35
N GLU A 11 -30.86 -55.81 -12.73
CA GLU A 11 -31.61 -54.66 -13.26
C GLU A 11 -31.44 -53.34 -12.48
N ASN A 12 -30.52 -53.26 -11.52
CA ASN A 12 -30.24 -52.02 -10.77
C ASN A 12 -28.73 -51.80 -10.56
N ALA A 13 -27.97 -51.75 -11.65
CA ALA A 13 -26.62 -51.18 -11.60
C ALA A 13 -26.72 -49.67 -11.90
N PRO A 14 -26.13 -48.78 -11.06
CA PRO A 14 -26.01 -47.37 -11.40
C PRO A 14 -25.21 -47.21 -12.70
N PRO A 15 -25.48 -46.19 -13.52
CA PRO A 15 -24.76 -45.99 -14.77
C PRO A 15 -23.27 -45.89 -14.49
N ALA A 16 -22.48 -46.73 -15.16
CA ALA A 16 -21.04 -46.63 -15.14
C ALA A 16 -20.66 -45.21 -15.58
N PHE A 17 -20.07 -44.43 -14.67
CA PHE A 17 -19.43 -43.17 -15.01
C PHE A 17 -18.32 -43.48 -16.00
N ALA A 18 -18.59 -43.28 -17.29
CA ALA A 18 -17.56 -43.21 -18.30
C ALA A 18 -16.65 -42.03 -17.90
N ALA A 19 -15.43 -42.35 -17.49
CA ALA A 19 -14.38 -41.37 -17.25
C ALA A 19 -14.06 -40.68 -18.59
N PHE A 20 -14.80 -39.61 -18.88
CA PHE A 20 -14.35 -38.59 -19.82
C PHE A 20 -13.14 -37.91 -19.18
N HIS A 21 -11.96 -38.45 -19.42
CA HIS A 21 -10.72 -37.70 -19.31
C HIS A 21 -10.70 -36.67 -20.45
N THR A 22 -11.51 -35.63 -20.32
CA THR A 22 -11.32 -34.41 -21.09
C THR A 22 -10.06 -33.77 -20.52
N THR A 23 -8.93 -34.00 -21.17
CA THR A 23 -7.68 -33.28 -20.91
C THR A 23 -7.88 -31.81 -21.25
N HIS A 24 -8.59 -31.07 -20.40
CA HIS A 24 -8.64 -29.62 -20.42
C HIS A 24 -7.29 -29.09 -19.92
N SER A 25 -6.26 -29.24 -20.75
CA SER A 25 -5.04 -28.45 -20.64
C SER A 25 -5.42 -27.01 -21.02
N SER A 26 -6.07 -26.28 -20.11
CA SER A 26 -6.27 -24.84 -20.25
C SER A 26 -4.89 -24.20 -20.20
N THR A 27 -4.32 -23.89 -21.37
CA THR A 27 -3.05 -23.18 -21.45
C THR A 27 -3.23 -21.83 -20.75
N ILE A 28 -2.63 -21.68 -19.56
CA ILE A 28 -2.67 -20.44 -18.80
C ILE A 28 -2.10 -19.34 -19.70
N LYS A 29 -2.96 -18.44 -20.17
CA LYS A 29 -2.55 -17.33 -21.02
C LYS A 29 -1.61 -16.40 -20.26
N SER A 30 -0.52 -16.01 -20.91
CA SER A 30 0.40 -14.97 -20.42
C SER A 30 -0.33 -13.66 -20.14
N ILE A 31 0.29 -12.81 -19.30
CA ILE A 31 -0.27 -11.49 -18.99
C ILE A 31 -0.39 -10.65 -20.27
N GLY A 32 0.62 -10.68 -21.14
CA GLY A 32 0.58 -10.02 -22.45
C GLY A 32 -0.58 -10.50 -23.33
N SER A 33 -0.83 -11.80 -23.39
CA SER A 33 -1.94 -12.39 -24.15
C SER A 33 -3.30 -11.92 -23.64
N ARG A 34 -3.47 -11.85 -22.31
CA ARG A 34 -4.70 -11.34 -21.68
C ARG A 34 -4.94 -9.87 -22.02
N ILE A 35 -3.91 -9.03 -21.88
CA ILE A 35 -3.98 -7.61 -22.25
C ILE A 35 -4.36 -7.46 -23.73
N ARG A 36 -3.74 -8.23 -24.63
CA ARG A 36 -4.09 -8.15 -26.06
C ARG A 36 -5.51 -8.60 -26.35
N SER A 37 -5.98 -9.63 -25.66
CA SER A 37 -7.38 -10.07 -25.81
C SER A 37 -8.38 -9.01 -25.35
N SER A 38 -8.05 -8.20 -24.33
CA SER A 38 -8.92 -7.12 -23.88
C SER A 38 -8.94 -5.90 -24.82
N ILE A 39 -7.93 -5.73 -25.67
CA ILE A 39 -7.86 -4.59 -26.63
C ILE A 39 -9.01 -4.63 -27.64
N HIS A 40 -9.49 -5.84 -27.96
CA HIS A 40 -10.58 -6.05 -28.90
C HIS A 40 -11.95 -5.74 -28.31
N ASP A 41 -12.06 -5.37 -27.03
CA ASP A 41 -13.31 -4.89 -26.43
C ASP A 41 -13.48 -3.37 -26.68
N PRO A 42 -14.39 -2.96 -27.60
CA PRO A 42 -14.57 -1.57 -27.98
C PRO A 42 -15.08 -0.69 -26.83
N ASN A 43 -15.75 -1.25 -25.83
CA ASN A 43 -16.26 -0.49 -24.69
C ASN A 43 -15.13 0.02 -23.78
N ARG A 44 -13.99 -0.69 -23.73
CA ARG A 44 -12.83 -0.27 -22.93
C ARG A 44 -12.05 0.88 -23.54
N ARG A 45 -11.89 0.90 -24.88
CA ARG A 45 -11.14 1.95 -25.59
C ARG A 45 -11.67 3.36 -25.33
N ARG A 46 -12.97 3.50 -25.01
CA ARG A 46 -13.59 4.81 -24.79
C ARG A 46 -13.27 5.41 -23.41
N LYS A 47 -12.93 4.61 -22.39
CA LYS A 47 -12.62 5.08 -21.03
C LYS A 47 -11.15 5.48 -20.83
N ALA A 48 -10.21 4.81 -21.50
CA ALA A 48 -8.77 5.04 -21.31
C ALA A 48 -8.25 6.41 -21.84
N ARG A 49 -9.05 7.16 -22.61
CA ARG A 49 -8.58 8.41 -23.27
C ARG A 49 -8.61 9.66 -22.40
N THR A 50 -9.14 9.60 -21.17
CA THR A 50 -9.20 10.75 -20.25
C THR A 50 -8.05 10.75 -19.23
N ALA A 51 -6.85 11.08 -19.73
CA ALA A 51 -5.77 11.86 -19.09
C ALA A 51 -5.58 11.80 -17.55
N HIS A 52 -4.97 10.74 -17.02
CA HIS A 52 -4.43 10.73 -15.65
C HIS A 52 -2.99 11.27 -15.55
N THR A 53 -2.12 11.01 -16.54
CA THR A 53 -0.70 11.44 -16.49
C THR A 53 -0.49 12.95 -16.56
N SER A 54 -1.32 13.65 -17.34
CA SER A 54 -1.29 15.12 -17.48
C SER A 54 -1.56 15.82 -16.15
N LYS A 55 -2.43 15.23 -15.31
CA LYS A 55 -2.81 15.80 -14.03
C LYS A 55 -1.64 15.78 -13.04
N TYR A 56 -0.95 14.64 -12.91
CA TYR A 56 0.20 14.52 -12.01
C TYR A 56 1.31 15.53 -12.31
N ALA A 57 1.69 15.66 -13.59
CA ALA A 57 2.73 16.61 -14.01
C ALA A 57 2.30 18.07 -13.74
N THR A 58 1.02 18.38 -13.95
CA THR A 58 0.45 19.71 -13.70
C THR A 58 0.41 20.01 -12.20
N ASP A 59 0.02 19.05 -11.36
CA ASP A 59 -0.02 19.21 -9.91
C ASP A 59 1.37 19.32 -9.28
N GLN A 60 2.35 18.57 -9.78
CA GLN A 60 3.75 18.75 -9.42
C GLN A 60 4.25 20.17 -9.73
N LYS A 61 3.97 20.69 -10.93
CA LYS A 61 4.32 22.07 -11.28
C LYS A 61 3.62 23.07 -10.35
N ARG A 62 2.35 22.87 -10.02
CA ARG A 62 1.61 23.73 -9.08
C ARG A 62 2.21 23.70 -7.68
N ARG A 63 2.54 22.51 -7.15
CA ARG A 63 3.20 22.35 -5.84
C ARG A 63 4.59 23.00 -5.83
N SER A 64 5.34 22.92 -6.93
CA SER A 64 6.68 23.54 -7.02
C SER A 64 6.64 25.07 -6.90
N LYS A 65 5.57 25.72 -7.38
CA LYS A 65 5.40 27.17 -7.30
C LYS A 65 5.02 27.65 -5.89
N ASN A 66 4.40 26.79 -5.10
CA ASN A 66 3.92 27.10 -3.75
C ASN A 66 4.87 26.58 -2.65
N LYS A 67 6.13 26.32 -2.97
CA LYS A 67 7.12 25.86 -1.99
C LYS A 67 7.38 26.93 -0.93
N SER A 68 6.64 26.85 0.17
CA SER A 68 7.07 27.44 1.43
C SER A 68 8.37 26.76 1.87
N PRO A 69 9.24 27.46 2.63
CA PRO A 69 10.44 26.84 3.17
C PRO A 69 10.07 25.60 4.00
N PRO A 70 10.87 24.51 3.91
CA PRO A 70 10.55 23.25 4.56
C PRO A 70 10.43 23.46 6.07
N THR A 71 9.20 23.43 6.55
CA THR A 71 8.91 23.60 7.97
C THR A 71 9.16 22.28 8.67
N THR A 72 10.18 22.25 9.53
CA THR A 72 10.47 21.08 10.37
C THR A 72 9.71 21.23 11.69
N LEU A 73 8.93 20.22 12.05
CA LEU A 73 8.24 20.12 13.33
C LEU A 73 9.15 19.44 14.35
N GLN A 74 9.12 19.90 15.60
CA GLN A 74 9.84 19.27 16.70
C GLN A 74 8.83 18.74 17.71
N PHE A 75 9.02 17.49 18.13
CA PHE A 75 8.17 16.83 19.12
C PHE A 75 9.03 16.23 20.22
N ASP A 76 8.69 16.54 21.47
CA ASP A 76 9.32 15.93 22.64
C ASP A 76 8.50 14.72 23.08
N VAL A 77 9.09 13.53 22.98
CA VAL A 77 8.43 12.28 23.35
C VAL A 77 9.07 11.75 24.62
N THR A 78 8.27 11.72 25.69
CA THR A 78 8.69 11.19 27.00
C THR A 78 8.35 9.71 27.10
N SER A 79 9.37 8.87 27.20
CA SER A 79 9.24 7.43 27.48
C SER A 79 9.55 7.10 28.92
N VAL A 80 8.69 6.26 29.52
CA VAL A 80 8.98 5.57 30.77
C VAL A 80 9.85 4.37 30.41
N SER A 81 11.14 4.40 30.78
CA SER A 81 11.95 3.19 30.66
C SER A 81 11.51 2.25 31.77
N ALA A 82 11.04 1.05 31.41
CA ALA A 82 10.94 -0.01 32.40
C ALA A 82 12.36 -0.26 32.96
N PRO A 83 12.54 -0.38 34.28
CA PRO A 83 13.81 -0.81 34.82
C PRO A 83 14.17 -2.15 34.16
N PRO A 84 15.44 -2.37 33.78
CA PRO A 84 15.86 -3.65 33.23
C PRO A 84 15.44 -4.76 34.22
N PRO A 85 14.94 -5.91 33.73
CA PRO A 85 14.60 -7.01 34.62
C PRO A 85 15.85 -7.33 35.44
N GLN A 86 15.81 -7.01 36.74
CA GLN A 86 16.91 -7.36 37.63
C GLN A 86 16.93 -8.88 37.65
N ILE A 87 17.97 -9.46 37.05
CA ILE A 87 18.23 -10.89 37.14
C ILE A 87 18.43 -11.13 38.64
N ALA A 88 17.46 -11.82 39.24
CA ALA A 88 17.37 -12.02 40.68
C ALA A 88 18.53 -12.91 41.13
N ASP A 89 19.66 -12.27 41.44
CA ASP A 89 20.75 -12.92 42.14
C ASP A 89 20.96 -12.20 43.47
N VAL A 90 20.53 -12.88 44.54
CA VAL A 90 20.84 -12.67 45.96
C VAL A 90 20.16 -11.49 46.69
N GLU A 91 19.13 -11.86 47.48
CA GLU A 91 18.74 -11.36 48.82
C GLU A 91 19.25 -9.97 49.26
N MET A 92 18.81 -8.89 48.62
CA MET A 92 19.00 -7.53 49.15
C MET A 92 17.73 -6.67 48.97
N ARG A 93 17.06 -6.46 50.12
CA ARG A 93 16.19 -5.35 50.59
C ARG A 93 15.43 -4.47 49.58
N ASP A 94 14.18 -4.20 49.98
CA ASP A 94 13.18 -3.25 49.46
C ASP A 94 13.73 -1.87 49.04
N VAL A 95 14.30 -1.76 47.84
CA VAL A 95 14.55 -0.46 47.20
C VAL A 95 13.39 -0.19 46.24
N GLU A 96 12.55 0.79 46.57
CA GLU A 96 11.56 1.32 45.63
C GLU A 96 12.27 1.88 44.39
N VAL A 97 12.24 1.13 43.29
CA VAL A 97 12.82 1.56 42.02
C VAL A 97 11.90 2.62 41.41
N GLN A 98 12.24 3.90 41.54
CA GLN A 98 11.52 4.98 40.87
C GLN A 98 11.68 4.88 39.35
N PRO A 99 10.59 4.99 38.56
CA PRO A 99 10.66 4.97 37.11
C PRO A 99 11.39 6.22 36.58
N SER A 100 12.47 6.04 35.83
CA SER A 100 13.17 7.14 35.16
C SER A 100 12.44 7.56 33.87
N LEU A 101 12.04 8.82 33.79
CA LEU A 101 11.50 9.43 32.58
C LEU A 101 12.64 9.90 31.67
N THR A 102 12.60 9.49 30.40
CA THR A 102 13.55 9.96 29.38
C THR A 102 12.78 10.66 28.27
N THR A 103 13.15 11.91 27.98
CA THR A 103 12.54 12.69 26.90
C THR A 103 13.48 12.75 25.71
N LYS A 104 12.99 12.40 24.53
CA LYS A 104 13.73 12.48 23.26
C LYS A 104 13.02 13.43 22.30
N THR A 105 13.76 14.38 21.74
CA THR A 105 13.24 15.31 20.72
C THR A 105 13.37 14.71 19.32
N TYR A 106 12.27 14.67 18.58
CA TYR A 106 12.20 14.19 17.21
C TYR A 106 11.93 15.36 16.26
N LYS A 107 12.69 15.42 15.16
CA LYS A 107 12.52 16.40 14.09
C LYS A 107 11.88 15.73 12.89
N LEU A 108 10.67 16.14 12.52
CA LEU A 108 9.92 15.56 11.41
C LEU A 108 9.55 16.65 10.39
N PRO A 109 9.65 16.39 9.08
CA PRO A 109 9.19 17.34 8.08
C PRO A 109 7.66 17.46 8.16
N ARG A 110 7.13 18.69 8.08
CA ARG A 110 5.67 18.92 8.04
C ARG A 110 5.02 18.21 6.85
N GLU A 111 5.71 18.20 5.70
CA GLU A 111 5.25 17.60 4.46
C GLU A 111 6.33 16.70 3.87
N LEU A 112 5.92 15.62 3.22
CA LEU A 112 6.82 14.71 2.53
C LEU A 112 7.00 15.17 1.07
N LEU A 113 8.25 15.36 0.66
CA LEU A 113 8.55 15.79 -0.70
C LEU A 113 8.26 14.67 -1.70
N ARG A 114 7.50 14.97 -2.76
CA ARG A 114 7.30 14.05 -3.88
C ARG A 114 8.50 14.16 -4.87
N PRO A 115 9.03 13.05 -5.41
CA PRO A 115 10.09 13.09 -6.40
C PRO A 115 9.60 13.73 -7.72
N ALA A 116 10.53 14.23 -8.54
CA ALA A 116 10.19 14.74 -9.87
C ALA A 116 9.64 13.61 -10.75
N PHE A 117 8.58 13.89 -11.51
CA PHE A 117 7.95 12.93 -12.41
C PHE A 117 8.97 12.32 -13.37
N GLN A 118 8.97 10.99 -13.48
CA GLN A 118 9.76 10.24 -14.44
C GLN A 118 8.85 9.23 -15.13
N GLU A 119 8.68 9.40 -16.43
CA GLU A 119 7.89 8.51 -17.26
C GLU A 119 8.55 7.13 -17.37
N ILE A 120 7.73 6.09 -17.41
CA ILE A 120 8.20 4.71 -17.60
C ILE A 120 8.43 4.49 -19.08
N SER A 121 9.67 4.15 -19.45
CA SER A 121 9.99 3.95 -20.86
C SER A 121 9.30 2.68 -21.39
N PRO A 122 8.63 2.73 -22.56
CA PRO A 122 8.04 1.53 -23.18
C PRO A 122 9.07 0.41 -23.38
N LYS A 123 10.32 0.76 -23.70
CA LYS A 123 11.45 -0.17 -23.83
C LYS A 123 11.71 -0.97 -22.54
N THR A 124 11.50 -0.34 -21.38
CA THR A 124 11.60 -1.02 -20.09
C THR A 124 10.54 -2.11 -20.02
N LEU A 125 9.28 -1.81 -20.34
CA LEU A 125 8.19 -2.79 -20.32
C LEU A 125 8.45 -3.98 -21.25
N SER A 126 8.96 -3.72 -22.46
CA SER A 126 9.32 -4.77 -23.43
C SER A 126 10.40 -5.73 -22.90
N THR A 127 11.25 -5.28 -21.99
CA THR A 127 12.29 -6.12 -21.37
C THR A 127 11.68 -7.13 -20.40
N PHE A 128 10.57 -6.78 -19.76
CA PHE A 128 9.90 -7.63 -18.77
C PHE A 128 8.82 -8.51 -19.37
N GLU A 129 8.10 -7.99 -20.37
CA GLU A 129 7.05 -8.69 -21.09
C GLU A 129 7.22 -8.37 -22.59
N PRO A 130 7.94 -9.20 -23.35
CA PRO A 130 8.23 -8.96 -24.77
C PRO A 130 6.95 -8.81 -25.62
N GLU A 131 5.87 -9.48 -25.21
CA GLU A 131 4.54 -9.36 -25.81
C GLU A 131 3.98 -7.94 -25.74
N LEU A 132 4.44 -7.14 -24.77
CA LEU A 132 4.12 -5.73 -24.59
C LEU A 132 5.20 -4.81 -25.19
N GLY A 133 6.01 -5.27 -26.15
CA GLY A 133 7.07 -4.46 -26.77
C GLY A 133 6.93 -4.18 -28.26
N GLY A 134 5.89 -4.68 -28.92
CA GLY A 134 5.68 -4.49 -30.36
C GLY A 134 5.27 -3.06 -30.73
N GLU A 135 5.36 -2.71 -32.02
CA GLU A 135 4.89 -1.42 -32.56
C GLU A 135 3.39 -1.18 -32.32
N ASP A 136 2.62 -2.26 -32.13
CA ASP A 136 1.19 -2.24 -31.83
C ASP A 136 0.87 -2.10 -30.32
N LEU A 137 1.84 -1.70 -29.49
CA LEU A 137 1.65 -1.60 -28.04
C LEU A 137 0.56 -0.57 -27.72
N PRO A 138 -0.50 -0.94 -26.99
CA PRO A 138 -1.44 0.03 -26.43
C PRO A 138 -0.72 1.04 -25.53
N ASP A 139 -1.34 2.21 -25.36
CA ASP A 139 -0.90 3.22 -24.40
C ASP A 139 -0.65 2.60 -23.00
N ILE A 140 0.39 3.05 -22.31
CA ILE A 140 0.76 2.54 -20.98
C ILE A 140 -0.39 2.70 -19.98
N GLU A 141 -1.19 3.76 -20.13
CA GLU A 141 -2.40 3.99 -19.32
C GLU A 141 -3.44 2.90 -19.54
N TYR A 142 -3.66 2.47 -20.79
CA TYR A 142 -4.54 1.34 -21.07
C TYR A 142 -4.05 0.06 -20.41
N ILE A 143 -2.73 -0.19 -20.43
CA ILE A 143 -2.15 -1.36 -19.76
C ILE A 143 -2.38 -1.29 -18.24
N ARG A 144 -2.25 -0.10 -17.64
CA ARG A 144 -2.51 0.14 -16.21
C ARG A 144 -3.96 -0.11 -15.85
N ASP A 145 -4.91 0.34 -16.65
CA ASP A 145 -6.35 0.10 -16.45
C ASP A 145 -6.65 -1.42 -16.45
N VAL A 146 -6.06 -2.17 -17.39
CA VAL A 146 -6.23 -3.63 -17.44
C VAL A 146 -5.56 -4.30 -16.24
N MET A 147 -4.38 -3.81 -15.82
CA MET A 147 -3.69 -4.36 -14.64
C MET A 147 -4.40 -4.07 -13.34
N GLU A 148 -5.13 -2.97 -13.20
CA GLU A 148 -5.93 -2.69 -12.01
C GLU A 148 -7.02 -3.75 -11.79
N GLU A 149 -7.62 -4.23 -12.87
CA GLU A 149 -8.62 -5.31 -12.82
C GLU A 149 -8.00 -6.68 -12.58
N LEU A 150 -6.90 -7.02 -13.26
CA LEU A 150 -6.23 -8.32 -13.10
C LEU A 150 -5.43 -8.40 -11.79
N GLY A 151 -5.04 -7.27 -11.24
CA GLY A 151 -4.10 -7.15 -10.14
C GLY A 151 -4.51 -7.88 -8.86
N PRO A 152 -5.77 -7.83 -8.38
CA PRO A 152 -6.22 -8.64 -7.24
C PRO A 152 -6.05 -10.15 -7.44
N GLY A 153 -6.24 -10.65 -8.67
CA GLY A 153 -6.01 -12.05 -9.02
C GLY A 153 -4.53 -12.42 -9.04
N LEU A 154 -3.70 -11.57 -9.63
CA LEU A 154 -2.24 -11.73 -9.61
C LEU A 154 -1.67 -11.68 -8.18
N LEU A 155 -2.21 -10.80 -7.32
CA LEU A 155 -1.81 -10.75 -5.91
C LEU A 155 -2.18 -12.05 -5.19
N ARG A 156 -3.38 -12.60 -5.46
CA ARG A 156 -3.82 -13.88 -4.90
C ARG A 156 -2.86 -15.02 -5.29
N ALA A 157 -2.53 -15.10 -6.58
CA ALA A 157 -1.53 -16.06 -7.06
C ALA A 157 -0.19 -15.88 -6.34
N ALA A 158 0.26 -14.64 -6.15
CA ALA A 158 1.50 -14.35 -5.42
C ALA A 158 1.47 -14.77 -3.95
N VAL A 159 0.43 -14.42 -3.19
CA VAL A 159 0.35 -14.77 -1.75
C VAL A 159 0.13 -16.26 -1.51
N SER A 160 -0.31 -17.01 -2.53
CA SER A 160 -0.49 -18.48 -2.45
C SER A 160 0.83 -19.25 -2.54
N VAL A 161 1.91 -18.58 -2.92
CA VAL A 161 3.22 -19.19 -3.12
C VAL A 161 3.83 -19.60 -1.78
N VAL A 162 4.28 -20.84 -1.74
CA VAL A 162 5.14 -21.37 -0.67
C VAL A 162 6.53 -21.63 -1.28
N ALA A 163 7.56 -21.18 -0.57
CA ALA A 163 8.96 -21.38 -0.96
C ALA A 163 9.74 -21.92 0.24
N ASP A 164 10.66 -22.85 -0.01
CA ASP A 164 11.52 -23.37 1.05
C ASP A 164 12.56 -22.31 1.46
N PRO A 165 12.69 -21.98 2.76
CA PRO A 165 13.61 -20.94 3.18
C PRO A 165 15.07 -21.38 2.94
N PRO A 166 15.91 -20.53 2.34
CA PRO A 166 17.32 -20.85 2.15
C PRO A 166 18.04 -20.91 3.51
N LYS A 167 18.91 -21.91 3.69
CA LYS A 167 19.60 -22.16 4.97
C LYS A 167 20.86 -21.32 5.16
N ASP A 168 21.63 -21.11 4.08
CA ASP A 168 22.98 -20.55 4.19
C ASP A 168 23.14 -19.22 3.45
N ALA A 169 22.97 -19.25 2.12
CA ALA A 169 23.15 -18.12 1.23
C ALA A 169 21.90 -17.89 0.38
N LEU A 170 21.72 -16.64 -0.08
CA LEU A 170 20.64 -16.32 -1.00
C LEU A 170 20.87 -17.04 -2.34
N PRO A 171 19.99 -17.97 -2.75
CA PRO A 171 20.18 -18.71 -3.98
C PRO A 171 19.86 -17.80 -5.19
N LYS A 172 20.36 -18.17 -6.38
CA LYS A 172 20.04 -17.44 -7.63
C LYS A 172 18.65 -17.77 -8.15
N GLU A 173 18.16 -18.96 -7.84
CA GLU A 173 16.86 -19.49 -8.24
C GLU A 173 16.28 -20.24 -7.05
N ILE A 174 14.95 -20.25 -6.93
CA ILE A 174 14.25 -20.92 -5.85
C ILE A 174 13.05 -21.68 -6.40
N ALA A 175 12.87 -22.91 -5.91
CA ALA A 175 11.68 -23.68 -6.17
C ALA A 175 10.53 -23.11 -5.33
N ILE A 176 9.42 -22.82 -6.01
CA ILE A 176 8.19 -22.33 -5.41
C ILE A 176 7.05 -23.28 -5.75
N THR A 177 6.12 -23.46 -4.81
CA THR A 177 4.87 -24.17 -5.03
C THR A 177 3.74 -23.15 -5.01
N VAL A 178 2.95 -23.10 -6.09
CA VAL A 178 1.77 -22.24 -6.19
C VAL A 178 0.56 -23.09 -5.79
N ASN A 179 -0.08 -22.75 -4.68
CA ASN A 179 -1.25 -23.48 -4.18
C ASN A 179 -2.58 -22.98 -4.74
N ASP A 180 -2.60 -21.79 -5.32
CA ASP A 180 -3.80 -21.26 -5.98
C ASP A 180 -3.91 -21.82 -7.41
N HIS A 181 -5.04 -22.46 -7.69
CA HIS A 181 -5.40 -22.95 -9.03
C HIS A 181 -6.19 -21.91 -9.83
N SER A 182 -6.07 -20.64 -9.46
CA SER A 182 -6.76 -19.59 -10.19
C SER A 182 -6.25 -19.54 -11.63
N ASP A 183 -7.10 -19.01 -12.52
CA ASP A 183 -6.72 -18.80 -13.91
C ASP A 183 -5.61 -17.74 -14.08
N TYR A 184 -5.05 -17.19 -13.00
CA TYR A 184 -4.02 -16.16 -13.08
C TYR A 184 -2.64 -16.79 -13.25
N PRO A 185 -1.76 -16.15 -14.05
CA PRO A 185 -0.39 -16.61 -14.18
C PRO A 185 0.33 -16.54 -12.84
N PRO A 186 1.27 -17.47 -12.58
CA PRO A 186 2.04 -17.48 -11.35
C PRO A 186 3.09 -16.34 -11.31
N PRO A 187 3.64 -16.02 -10.13
CA PRO A 187 4.73 -15.06 -10.01
C PRO A 187 5.95 -15.44 -10.85
N THR A 188 6.58 -14.44 -11.46
CA THR A 188 7.73 -14.65 -12.35
C THR A 188 9.06 -14.62 -11.62
N HIS A 189 9.12 -14.00 -10.43
CA HIS A 189 10.34 -13.79 -9.66
C HIS A 189 10.09 -13.96 -8.16
N MET A 190 11.16 -14.30 -7.44
CA MET A 190 11.21 -14.14 -5.98
C MET A 190 12.06 -12.92 -5.64
N LEU A 191 11.49 -11.90 -5.00
CA LEU A 191 12.24 -10.74 -4.56
C LEU A 191 12.92 -11.04 -3.23
N ALA A 192 14.22 -10.82 -3.15
CA ALA A 192 14.97 -10.87 -1.91
C ALA A 192 15.10 -9.46 -1.35
N ILE A 193 14.09 -9.06 -0.58
CA ILE A 193 13.95 -7.71 -0.05
C ILE A 193 14.86 -7.54 1.15
N HIS A 194 15.65 -6.48 1.13
CA HIS A 194 16.57 -6.19 2.22
C HIS A 194 16.89 -4.70 2.30
N THR A 195 17.35 -4.24 3.47
CA THR A 195 17.89 -2.88 3.62
C THR A 195 19.39 -2.84 3.35
N ARG A 196 20.01 -1.66 3.31
CA ARG A 196 21.47 -1.55 3.22
C ARG A 196 22.08 -2.12 4.50
N ALA A 197 23.13 -2.93 4.40
CA ALA A 197 23.77 -3.50 5.59
C ALA A 197 24.26 -2.37 6.51
N SER A 198 23.88 -2.47 7.78
CA SER A 198 24.61 -1.78 8.85
C SER A 198 25.81 -2.65 9.17
N THR A 199 27.02 -2.11 9.00
CA THR A 199 28.23 -2.77 9.48
C THR A 199 28.20 -2.76 10.99
N ASP A 200 28.11 -3.92 11.61
CA ASP A 200 28.28 -4.04 13.05
C ASP A 200 29.74 -3.83 13.44
N ALA A 201 30.00 -3.57 14.72
CA ALA A 201 31.35 -3.37 15.23
C ALA A 201 32.25 -4.62 15.06
N SER A 202 31.66 -5.78 14.78
CA SER A 202 32.36 -7.06 14.59
C SER A 202 32.78 -7.34 13.13
N GLY A 203 32.36 -6.50 12.17
CA GLY A 203 32.64 -6.67 10.75
C GLY A 203 31.82 -7.76 10.06
N ASN A 204 30.96 -8.49 10.78
CA ASN A 204 30.07 -9.50 10.24
C ASN A 204 28.69 -8.90 9.95
N ALA A 205 28.55 -8.31 8.75
CA ALA A 205 27.28 -7.75 8.29
C ALA A 205 26.26 -8.84 7.93
N ARG A 206 25.58 -9.41 8.93
CA ARG A 206 24.36 -10.21 8.71
C ARG A 206 23.20 -9.29 8.34
N ARG A 207 22.45 -9.67 7.31
CA ARG A 207 21.33 -8.87 6.80
C ARG A 207 20.06 -9.71 6.85
N GLN A 208 19.01 -9.15 7.44
CA GLN A 208 17.68 -9.73 7.34
C GLN A 208 17.18 -9.60 5.90
N VAL A 209 16.74 -10.71 5.33
CA VAL A 209 16.19 -10.78 3.97
C VAL A 209 14.80 -11.38 4.06
N THR A 210 13.83 -10.73 3.41
CA THR A 210 12.46 -11.23 3.26
C THR A 210 12.27 -11.65 1.81
N LEU A 211 11.87 -12.91 1.60
CA LEU A 211 11.53 -13.42 0.28
C LEU A 211 10.07 -13.12 -0.03
N VAL A 212 9.81 -12.43 -1.14
CA VAL A 212 8.45 -12.05 -1.57
C VAL A 212 8.23 -12.39 -3.05
N PRO A 213 7.27 -13.25 -3.38
CA PRO A 213 6.95 -13.57 -4.78
C PRO A 213 6.39 -12.34 -5.49
N ALA A 214 6.77 -12.13 -6.74
CA ALA A 214 6.34 -10.96 -7.50
C ALA A 214 6.17 -11.24 -9.00
N HIS A 215 5.28 -10.46 -9.61
CA HIS A 215 5.13 -10.34 -11.05
C HIS A 215 5.95 -9.14 -11.51
N SER A 216 7.05 -9.39 -12.20
CA SER A 216 7.96 -8.33 -12.67
C SER A 216 7.25 -7.26 -13.51
N VAL A 217 6.21 -7.63 -14.28
CA VAL A 217 5.40 -6.68 -15.07
C VAL A 217 4.69 -5.62 -14.20
N ILE A 218 4.20 -5.98 -13.01
CA ILE A 218 3.54 -5.04 -12.10
C ILE A 218 4.55 -4.01 -11.59
N LEU A 219 5.76 -4.46 -11.25
CA LEU A 219 6.83 -3.56 -10.88
C LEU A 219 7.18 -2.65 -12.06
N ALA A 220 7.37 -3.22 -13.25
CA ALA A 220 7.78 -2.48 -14.44
C ALA A 220 6.76 -1.40 -14.85
N LEU A 221 5.47 -1.61 -14.60
CA LEU A 221 4.39 -0.67 -14.92
C LEU A 221 4.26 0.51 -13.96
N TYR A 222 4.80 0.40 -12.74
CA TYR A 222 4.63 1.42 -11.71
C TYR A 222 5.94 1.98 -11.16
N CYS A 223 7.08 1.32 -11.39
CA CYS A 223 8.38 1.72 -10.86
C CYS A 223 9.29 2.15 -12.01
N ALA A 224 9.59 3.44 -12.11
CA ALA A 224 10.50 3.97 -13.13
C ALA A 224 11.99 3.64 -12.87
N ARG A 225 12.32 3.22 -11.64
CA ARG A 225 13.71 2.96 -11.20
C ARG A 225 13.88 1.53 -10.72
N LEU A 226 13.69 0.58 -11.62
CA LEU A 226 13.96 -0.83 -11.34
C LEU A 226 15.39 -1.22 -11.70
N PRO A 227 15.99 -2.15 -10.93
CA PRO A 227 17.16 -2.87 -11.41
C PRO A 227 16.78 -3.70 -12.64
N LYS A 228 17.78 -4.19 -13.38
CA LYS A 228 17.56 -5.20 -14.42
C LYS A 228 17.17 -6.51 -13.75
N PHE A 229 16.14 -7.17 -14.26
CA PHE A 229 15.74 -8.50 -13.79
C PHE A 229 16.31 -9.54 -14.75
N PRO A 230 16.70 -10.73 -14.23
CA PRO A 230 16.99 -11.87 -15.09
C PRO A 230 15.73 -12.28 -15.87
N ALA A 231 15.91 -12.91 -17.02
CA ALA A 231 14.79 -13.50 -17.72
C ALA A 231 14.21 -14.65 -16.88
N PRO A 232 12.89 -14.76 -16.72
CA PRO A 232 12.29 -15.92 -16.09
C PRO A 232 12.54 -17.16 -16.97
N PRO A 233 12.70 -18.36 -16.39
CA PRO A 233 12.85 -19.59 -17.17
C PRO A 233 11.61 -19.81 -18.04
N SER A 234 11.85 -20.25 -19.27
CA SER A 234 10.82 -20.31 -20.32
C SER A 234 9.78 -21.42 -20.14
N THR A 235 9.90 -22.28 -19.11
CA THR A 235 9.03 -23.45 -18.99
C THR A 235 8.70 -23.79 -17.53
N PRO A 236 7.42 -23.67 -17.12
CA PRO A 236 6.96 -24.23 -15.85
C PRO A 236 7.03 -25.76 -15.88
N ALA A 237 7.64 -26.38 -14.87
CA ALA A 237 7.65 -27.83 -14.72
C ALA A 237 6.44 -28.27 -13.90
N TYR A 238 5.37 -28.72 -14.56
CA TYR A 238 4.20 -29.25 -13.86
C TYR A 238 4.53 -30.60 -13.22
N ILE A 239 4.55 -30.67 -11.89
CA ILE A 239 4.87 -31.89 -11.14
C ILE A 239 3.61 -32.72 -10.84
N SER A 240 2.44 -32.08 -10.75
CA SER A 240 1.15 -32.77 -10.57
C SER A 240 -0.03 -31.90 -10.99
N GLU A 241 -1.18 -32.51 -11.32
CA GLU A 241 -2.43 -31.80 -11.67
C GLU A 241 -2.83 -30.75 -10.63
N ASP A 242 -2.52 -31.00 -9.36
CA ASP A 242 -2.92 -30.12 -8.25
C ASP A 242 -1.85 -29.15 -7.75
N ARG A 243 -0.60 -29.21 -8.24
CA ARG A 243 0.47 -28.34 -7.71
C ARG A 243 1.42 -27.95 -8.82
N THR A 244 1.46 -26.66 -9.08
CA THR A 244 2.44 -26.09 -10.00
C THR A 244 3.70 -25.78 -9.19
N GLN A 245 4.74 -26.59 -9.38
CA GLN A 245 6.08 -26.25 -8.91
C GLN A 245 6.81 -25.47 -10.00
N LEU A 246 7.45 -24.38 -9.61
CA LEU A 246 8.14 -23.48 -10.53
C LEU A 246 9.51 -23.18 -9.96
N ILE A 247 10.52 -23.13 -10.81
CA ILE A 247 11.79 -22.54 -10.44
C ILE A 247 11.73 -21.09 -10.92
N VAL A 248 11.90 -20.14 -10.01
CA VAL A 248 11.91 -18.72 -10.36
C VAL A 248 13.23 -18.08 -9.94
N PRO A 249 13.75 -17.12 -10.72
CA PRO A 249 14.95 -16.40 -10.32
C PRO A 249 14.70 -15.55 -9.08
N VAL A 250 15.71 -15.48 -8.23
CA VAL A 250 15.73 -14.64 -7.05
C VAL A 250 16.39 -13.31 -7.41
N GLN A 251 15.63 -12.22 -7.28
CA GLN A 251 16.10 -10.87 -7.56
C GLN A 251 16.41 -10.13 -6.25
N PRO A 252 17.69 -9.81 -5.94
CA PRO A 252 18.03 -8.92 -4.84
C PRO A 252 17.35 -7.56 -4.99
N PHE A 253 16.68 -7.10 -3.94
CA PHE A 253 15.85 -5.90 -3.97
C PHE A 253 16.13 -5.03 -2.74
N CYS A 254 17.11 -4.13 -2.89
CA CYS A 254 17.53 -3.23 -1.82
C CYS A 254 16.57 -2.05 -1.71
N ILE A 255 15.86 -1.93 -0.58
CA ILE A 255 14.95 -0.81 -0.32
C ILE A 255 15.16 -0.22 1.08
N PRO A 256 14.83 1.06 1.33
CA PRO A 256 15.07 1.71 2.60
C PRO A 256 14.34 1.03 3.77
N SER A 257 13.07 0.66 3.55
CA SER A 257 12.21 0.08 4.58
C SER A 257 11.58 -1.24 4.11
N PRO A 258 12.23 -2.39 4.36
CA PRO A 258 11.67 -3.71 4.04
C PRO A 258 10.29 -3.98 4.66
N ALA A 259 10.08 -3.53 5.90
CA ALA A 259 8.85 -3.78 6.66
C ALA A 259 7.59 -3.18 5.99
N THR A 260 7.74 -2.09 5.24
CA THR A 260 6.61 -1.39 4.60
C THR A 260 6.42 -1.79 3.14
N TYR A 261 7.24 -2.72 2.62
CA TYR A 261 7.11 -3.16 1.24
C TYR A 261 5.81 -3.93 0.97
N SER A 262 5.32 -4.72 1.93
CA SER A 262 4.06 -5.46 1.79
C SER A 262 2.87 -4.53 1.56
N PHE A 263 2.86 -3.35 2.18
CA PHE A 263 1.84 -2.33 1.97
C PHE A 263 1.93 -1.77 0.54
N LEU A 264 3.16 -1.48 0.10
CA LEU A 264 3.42 -0.97 -1.23
C LEU A 264 3.05 -1.98 -2.31
N SER A 265 3.49 -3.24 -2.19
CA SER A 265 3.19 -4.29 -3.15
C SER A 265 1.68 -4.51 -3.24
N THR A 266 0.99 -4.65 -2.11
CA THR A 266 -0.48 -4.80 -2.08
C THR A 266 -1.17 -3.64 -2.79
N PHE A 267 -0.74 -2.40 -2.55
CA PHE A 267 -1.26 -1.24 -3.27
C PHE A 267 -0.95 -1.29 -4.78
N LEU A 268 0.26 -1.66 -5.19
CA LEU A 268 0.62 -1.73 -6.61
C LEU A 268 -0.23 -2.74 -7.39
N TYR A 269 -0.59 -3.86 -6.76
CA TYR A 269 -1.51 -4.84 -7.34
C TYR A 269 -2.97 -4.38 -7.33
N THR A 270 -3.44 -3.78 -6.23
CA THR A 270 -4.89 -3.58 -6.04
C THR A 270 -5.38 -2.17 -6.33
N LYS A 271 -4.49 -1.18 -6.34
CA LYS A 271 -4.80 0.26 -6.37
C LYS A 271 -5.75 0.74 -5.29
N ARG A 272 -5.97 -0.08 -4.25
CA ARG A 272 -6.90 0.23 -3.16
C ARG A 272 -6.24 1.09 -2.09
N THR A 273 -6.56 2.38 -2.12
CA THR A 273 -6.13 3.36 -1.10
C THR A 273 -6.73 3.05 0.27
N ASP A 274 -7.95 2.53 0.33
CA ASP A 274 -8.62 2.20 1.59
C ASP A 274 -7.90 1.09 2.39
N ILE A 275 -7.39 0.07 1.70
CA ILE A 275 -6.59 -1.01 2.30
C ILE A 275 -5.24 -0.45 2.77
N LEU A 276 -4.63 0.43 1.96
CA LEU A 276 -3.37 1.06 2.29
C LEU A 276 -3.49 1.94 3.54
N LEU A 277 -4.50 2.81 3.62
CA LEU A 277 -4.76 3.65 4.80
C LEU A 277 -4.98 2.81 6.07
N LYS A 278 -5.79 1.74 5.98
CA LYS A 278 -6.00 0.82 7.10
C LYS A 278 -4.70 0.19 7.60
N SER A 279 -3.75 -0.06 6.71
CA SER A 279 -2.45 -0.65 7.05
C SER A 279 -1.47 0.37 7.67
N LEU A 280 -1.67 1.67 7.42
CA LEU A 280 -0.79 2.73 7.92
C LEU A 280 -1.19 3.26 9.30
N PHE A 281 -2.46 3.14 9.68
CA PHE A 281 -2.96 3.59 10.97
C PHE A 281 -3.01 2.48 12.03
N PRO A 282 -2.93 2.81 13.33
CA PRO A 282 -3.09 1.84 14.41
C PRO A 282 -4.53 1.33 14.56
N CYS A 283 -5.52 2.05 14.03
CA CYS A 283 -6.91 1.60 13.96
C CYS A 283 -7.57 2.05 12.63
N PRO A 284 -8.70 1.42 12.25
CA PRO A 284 -9.38 1.76 11.00
C PRO A 284 -9.76 3.25 10.91
N PRO A 285 -9.49 3.91 9.78
CA PRO A 285 -9.90 5.30 9.57
C PRO A 285 -11.43 5.42 9.47
N PRO A 286 -12.00 6.59 9.81
CA PRO A 286 -13.42 6.84 9.55
C PRO A 286 -13.72 6.73 8.05
N PRO A 287 -14.95 6.33 7.67
CA PRO A 287 -15.36 6.33 6.27
C PRO A 287 -15.27 7.75 5.69
N LYS A 288 -14.91 7.86 4.41
CA LYS A 288 -14.77 9.15 3.69
C LYS A 288 -13.65 10.07 4.20
N LEU A 289 -12.70 9.57 4.99
CA LEU A 289 -11.53 10.37 5.39
C LEU A 289 -10.78 10.95 4.19
N GLU A 290 -10.76 10.23 3.07
CA GLU A 290 -10.13 10.66 1.82
C GLU A 290 -10.88 11.83 1.16
N ASP A 291 -12.21 11.84 1.26
CA ASP A 291 -13.09 12.83 0.63
C ASP A 291 -13.28 14.08 1.51
N ASP A 292 -13.28 13.92 2.84
CA ASP A 292 -13.60 14.96 3.80
C ASP A 292 -12.45 15.20 4.79
N ARG A 293 -11.61 16.18 4.45
CA ARG A 293 -10.48 16.61 5.29
C ARG A 293 -10.90 17.27 6.60
N THR A 294 -12.16 17.67 6.76
CA THR A 294 -12.66 18.20 8.04
C THR A 294 -12.68 17.14 9.14
N LEU A 295 -12.61 15.85 8.77
CA LEU A 295 -12.54 14.73 9.70
C LEU A 295 -11.15 14.52 10.31
N ILE A 296 -10.09 15.12 9.74
CA ILE A 296 -8.70 14.94 10.19
C ILE A 296 -8.52 15.32 11.67
N PRO A 297 -8.94 16.50 12.17
CA PRO A 297 -8.72 16.88 13.56
C PRO A 297 -9.43 15.94 14.54
N ALA A 298 -10.66 15.51 14.22
CA ALA A 298 -11.44 14.61 15.07
C ALA A 298 -10.81 13.21 15.13
N PHE A 299 -10.36 12.67 14.00
CA PHE A 299 -9.70 11.37 13.97
C PHE A 299 -8.33 11.41 14.66
N ALA A 300 -7.54 12.45 14.39
CA ALA A 300 -6.25 12.67 15.04
C ALA A 300 -6.39 12.81 16.57
N GLY A 301 -7.41 13.52 17.05
CA GLY A 301 -7.71 13.63 18.48
C GLY A 301 -8.01 12.28 19.11
N ARG A 302 -8.80 11.43 18.43
CA ARG A 302 -9.06 10.05 18.89
C ARG A 302 -7.77 9.24 18.98
N LEU A 303 -6.90 9.32 17.97
CA LEU A 303 -5.61 8.63 17.97
C LEU A 303 -4.72 9.10 19.13
N ALA A 304 -4.63 10.41 19.36
CA ALA A 304 -3.83 11.01 20.42
C ALA A 304 -4.25 10.60 21.83
N VAL A 305 -5.56 10.40 22.05
CA VAL A 305 -6.11 9.91 23.33
C VAL A 305 -5.91 8.41 23.50
N THR A 306 -5.99 7.64 22.41
CA THR A 306 -5.97 6.17 22.46
C THR A 306 -4.56 5.60 22.51
N TYR A 307 -3.60 6.23 21.83
CA TYR A 307 -2.25 5.70 21.64
C TYR A 307 -1.19 6.58 22.26
N THR A 308 -0.14 5.96 22.78
CA THR A 308 1.04 6.68 23.28
C THR A 308 1.79 7.34 22.13
N SER A 309 2.54 8.41 22.43
CA SER A 309 3.36 9.10 21.42
C SER A 309 4.39 8.16 20.77
N GLN A 310 4.90 7.16 21.52
CA GLN A 310 5.80 6.14 20.97
C GLN A 310 5.10 5.26 19.95
N ALA A 311 3.87 4.82 20.22
CA ALA A 311 3.08 4.03 19.28
C ALA A 311 2.78 4.85 18.01
N LEU A 312 2.39 6.13 18.16
CA LEU A 312 2.19 7.03 17.01
C LEU A 312 3.48 7.19 16.19
N LEU A 313 4.65 7.28 16.83
CA LEU A 313 5.95 7.38 16.16
C LEU A 313 6.27 6.13 15.31
N LEU A 314 5.88 4.93 15.75
CA LEU A 314 6.06 3.70 14.96
C LEU A 314 5.24 3.74 13.66
N HIS A 315 4.01 4.26 13.71
CA HIS A 315 3.18 4.44 12.52
C HIS A 315 3.71 5.56 11.61
N ILE A 316 4.19 6.66 12.17
CA ILE A 316 4.88 7.73 11.43
C ILE A 316 6.09 7.15 10.68
N ASN A 317 6.91 6.34 11.34
CA ASN A 317 8.07 5.68 10.72
C ASN A 317 7.65 4.71 9.59
N SER A 318 6.49 4.05 9.73
CA SER A 318 5.94 3.21 8.67
C SER A 318 5.54 4.03 7.43
N VAL A 319 4.83 5.16 7.61
CA VAL A 319 4.49 6.07 6.51
C VAL A 319 5.76 6.64 5.86
N TYR A 320 6.74 7.04 6.67
CA TYR A 320 8.02 7.55 6.17
C TYR A 320 8.80 6.48 5.39
N GLY A 321 8.85 5.25 5.89
CA GLY A 321 9.49 4.13 5.20
C GLY A 321 8.81 3.79 3.87
N LEU A 322 7.46 3.82 3.82
CA LEU A 322 6.70 3.68 2.58
C LEU A 322 7.04 4.80 1.57
N TRP A 323 7.07 6.05 2.04
CA TRP A 323 7.49 7.20 1.24
C TRP A 323 8.91 7.03 0.66
N GLN A 324 9.87 6.59 1.48
CA GLN A 324 11.24 6.34 1.02
C GLN A 324 11.30 5.23 -0.04
N ASN A 325 10.55 4.14 0.15
CA ASN A 325 10.47 3.07 -0.84
C ASN A 325 9.89 3.59 -2.17
N ALA A 326 8.79 4.36 -2.13
CA ALA A 326 8.17 4.92 -3.32
C ALA A 326 9.11 5.90 -4.07
N CYS A 327 9.86 6.72 -3.32
CA CYS A 327 10.90 7.60 -3.87
C CYS A 327 12.03 6.81 -4.53
N LEU A 328 12.53 5.76 -3.88
CA LEU A 328 13.62 4.95 -4.42
C LEU A 328 13.20 4.29 -5.74
N LEU A 329 12.01 3.69 -5.76
CA LEU A 329 11.48 2.94 -6.91
C LEU A 329 10.98 3.86 -8.04
N GLY A 330 10.89 5.17 -7.81
CA GLY A 330 10.40 6.13 -8.78
C GLY A 330 8.94 5.85 -9.15
N ILE A 331 8.07 5.78 -8.13
CA ILE A 331 6.63 5.52 -8.33
C ILE A 331 5.88 6.84 -8.51
N PHE A 332 5.07 6.92 -9.57
CA PHE A 332 4.31 8.13 -9.93
C PHE A 332 2.81 7.84 -10.05
N VAL A 333 2.24 7.29 -8.99
CA VAL A 333 0.80 6.98 -8.89
C VAL A 333 0.17 8.01 -7.94
N GLU A 334 -0.75 8.84 -8.45
CA GLU A 334 -1.30 9.99 -7.71
C GLU A 334 -1.97 9.56 -6.42
N GLU A 335 -2.77 8.49 -6.49
CA GLU A 335 -3.55 7.91 -5.41
C GLU A 335 -2.62 7.45 -4.27
N LEU A 336 -1.47 6.84 -4.59
CA LEU A 336 -0.48 6.44 -3.59
C LEU A 336 0.03 7.65 -2.80
N TRP A 337 0.41 8.71 -3.51
CA TRP A 337 0.99 9.89 -2.90
C TRP A 337 -0.04 10.67 -2.08
N ASP A 338 -1.29 10.73 -2.54
CA ASP A 338 -2.38 11.36 -1.79
C ASP A 338 -2.70 10.58 -0.52
N THR A 339 -2.71 9.24 -0.58
CA THR A 339 -2.83 8.37 0.60
C THR A 339 -1.68 8.57 1.60
N ILE A 340 -0.42 8.65 1.12
CA ILE A 340 0.76 8.90 1.97
C ILE A 340 0.65 10.27 2.65
N ASP A 341 0.32 11.33 1.89
CA ASP A 341 0.18 12.69 2.42
C ASP A 341 -0.92 12.76 3.48
N LEU A 342 -2.08 12.13 3.23
CA LEU A 342 -3.20 12.08 4.18
C LEU A 342 -2.82 11.33 5.46
N ALA A 343 -2.18 10.16 5.36
CA ALA A 343 -1.74 9.39 6.52
C ALA A 343 -0.71 10.18 7.34
N TRP A 344 0.23 10.84 6.67
CA TRP A 344 1.23 11.71 7.29
C TRP A 344 0.59 12.88 8.05
N GLU A 345 -0.35 13.60 7.43
CA GLU A 345 -1.06 14.72 8.03
C GLU A 345 -1.84 14.31 9.28
N VAL A 346 -2.59 13.21 9.22
CA VAL A 346 -3.37 12.68 10.36
C VAL A 346 -2.45 12.28 11.52
N LEU A 347 -1.37 11.53 11.25
CA LEU A 347 -0.46 11.06 12.30
C LEU A 347 0.35 12.20 12.92
N LEU A 348 0.82 13.16 12.13
CA LEU A 348 1.49 14.35 12.67
C LEU A 348 0.54 15.21 13.49
N THR A 349 -0.73 15.33 13.09
CA THR A 349 -1.76 16.03 13.89
C THR A 349 -2.01 15.30 15.20
N ALA A 350 -2.10 13.97 15.18
CA ALA A 350 -2.26 13.17 16.40
C ALA A 350 -1.05 13.32 17.34
N MET A 351 0.17 13.29 16.79
CA MET A 351 1.40 13.51 17.55
C MET A 351 1.45 14.92 18.16
N ALA A 352 1.06 15.95 17.40
CA ALA A 352 1.01 17.33 17.90
C ALA A 352 0.00 17.52 19.04
N ILE A 353 -1.17 16.85 18.96
CA ILE A 353 -2.17 16.85 20.04
C ILE A 353 -1.62 16.12 21.27
N SER A 354 -1.02 14.93 21.08
CA SER A 354 -0.44 14.11 22.15
C SER A 354 0.71 14.83 22.88
N ALA A 355 1.52 15.61 22.16
CA ALA A 355 2.60 16.43 22.72
C ALA A 355 2.14 17.76 23.34
N GLY A 356 0.83 18.07 23.35
CA GLY A 356 0.31 19.33 23.90
C GLY A 356 0.56 20.57 23.02
N THR A 357 0.95 20.39 21.76
CA THR A 357 1.25 21.46 20.80
C THR A 357 0.36 21.40 19.54
N PRO A 358 -0.99 21.35 19.66
CA PRO A 358 -1.88 21.16 18.50
C PRO A 358 -1.81 22.31 17.48
N HIS A 359 -1.42 23.50 17.93
CA HIS A 359 -1.29 24.72 17.10
C HIS A 359 -0.21 24.60 16.00
N LEU A 360 0.70 23.63 16.09
CA LEU A 360 1.69 23.37 15.04
C LEU A 360 1.04 22.83 13.76
N MET A 361 -0.04 22.06 13.90
CA MET A 361 -0.73 21.41 12.78
C MET A 361 -2.06 22.07 12.45
N LEU A 362 -2.86 22.40 13.47
CA LEU A 362 -4.17 23.03 13.30
C LEU A 362 -4.00 24.54 13.13
N LYS A 363 -4.53 25.08 12.03
CA LYS A 363 -4.65 26.54 11.88
C LYS A 363 -5.44 27.06 13.08
N ARG A 364 -4.84 27.97 13.86
CA ARG A 364 -5.58 28.67 14.90
C ARG A 364 -6.79 29.33 14.22
N PRO A 365 -8.03 29.13 14.72
CA PRO A 365 -9.15 29.89 14.21
C PRO A 365 -8.75 31.35 14.27
N SER A 366 -8.78 32.04 13.12
CA SER A 366 -8.47 33.46 13.05
C SER A 366 -9.28 34.14 14.14
N SER A 367 -8.61 34.86 15.04
CA SER A 367 -9.28 35.59 16.11
C SER A 367 -10.49 36.32 15.52
N PRO A 368 -11.67 36.31 16.18
CA PRO A 368 -12.81 37.06 15.70
C PRO A 368 -12.35 38.49 15.40
N PRO A 369 -12.80 39.08 14.27
CA PRO A 369 -12.41 40.44 13.91
C PRO A 369 -12.63 41.34 15.13
N PRO A 370 -11.69 42.27 15.42
CA PRO A 370 -11.80 43.15 16.58
C PRO A 370 -13.18 43.77 16.56
N ALA A 371 -13.93 43.59 17.65
CA ALA A 371 -15.29 44.07 17.79
C ALA A 371 -15.31 45.53 17.33
N VAL A 372 -16.03 45.80 16.24
CA VAL A 372 -16.24 47.15 15.74
C VAL A 372 -16.81 47.92 16.92
N ALA A 373 -16.01 48.86 17.44
CA ALA A 373 -16.40 49.70 18.56
C ALA A 373 -17.76 50.30 18.22
N SER A 374 -18.77 49.92 18.98
CA SER A 374 -20.13 50.41 18.82
C SER A 374 -20.11 51.92 19.02
N THR A 375 -20.15 52.67 17.93
CA THR A 375 -20.51 54.08 17.95
C THR A 375 -21.95 54.15 18.42
N SER A 376 -22.13 54.60 19.65
CA SER A 376 -23.39 55.02 20.23
C SER A 376 -23.93 56.20 19.42
N GLU A 377 -24.77 55.91 18.43
CA GLU A 377 -25.56 56.92 17.76
C GLU A 377 -26.96 56.93 18.39
N VAL A 378 -27.16 57.94 19.23
CA VAL A 378 -28.44 58.35 19.79
C VAL A 378 -29.29 58.87 18.63
N ALA A 379 -30.32 58.13 18.25
CA ALA A 379 -31.34 58.64 17.32
C ALA A 379 -32.73 58.37 17.88
N SER A 380 -33.38 59.51 18.12
CA SER A 380 -34.71 59.75 18.64
C SER A 380 -35.83 58.98 17.94
N THR A 381 -36.84 58.67 18.75
CA THR A 381 -38.23 58.33 18.42
C THR A 381 -38.81 59.17 17.28
N PRO A 382 -39.67 58.55 16.45
CA PRO A 382 -40.94 59.20 16.14
C PRO A 382 -42.15 58.27 16.35
N ASP A 383 -43.27 58.96 16.60
CA ASP A 383 -44.60 58.50 17.00
C ASP A 383 -45.33 57.56 16.00
N PRO A 384 -46.43 56.91 16.45
CA PRO A 384 -47.24 56.01 15.64
C PRO A 384 -48.38 56.75 14.93
N GLU A 385 -48.44 56.68 13.61
CA GLU A 385 -49.64 57.03 12.83
C GLU A 385 -50.11 55.83 11.97
N SER A 386 -51.28 55.31 12.37
CA SER A 386 -52.48 55.20 11.54
C SER A 386 -52.37 54.73 10.08
N GLY A 387 -53.06 53.63 9.75
CA GLY A 387 -53.73 53.55 8.44
C GLY A 387 -53.90 52.17 7.79
N ALA A 388 -55.07 51.56 8.03
CA ALA A 388 -56.00 51.02 7.02
C ALA A 388 -55.59 49.89 6.03
N SER A 389 -56.31 48.77 6.19
CA SER A 389 -57.25 48.17 5.21
C SER A 389 -56.78 47.36 3.98
N THR A 390 -56.79 46.02 4.15
CA THR A 390 -57.53 44.99 3.34
C THR A 390 -57.20 44.82 1.82
N PRO A 391 -57.80 43.86 1.05
CA PRO A 391 -57.22 42.52 0.86
C PRO A 391 -57.22 41.97 -0.60
N THR A 392 -56.48 40.87 -0.86
CA THR A 392 -56.71 39.82 -1.91
C THR A 392 -56.69 40.23 -3.41
N PRO A 393 -56.63 39.30 -4.39
CA PRO A 393 -56.84 37.83 -4.39
C PRO A 393 -55.58 36.96 -4.32
#